data_AF-A0A349PSH2-F1
#
_entry.id   AF-A0A349PSH2-F1
#
_cell.length_a   1.000
_cell.length_b   1.000
_cell.length_c   1.000
_cell.angle_alpha   90.00
_cell.angle_beta   90.00
_cell.angle_gamma   90.00
#
_symmetry.space_group_name_H-M   'P 1'
#
loop_
_entity.id
_entity.type
_entity.pdbx_description
1 polymer ?
#
loop_
_entity_poly.entity_id
_entity_poly.type
_entity_poly.pdbx_seq_one_letter_code
_entity_poly.pdbx_strand_id
1 'polypeptide(L)'
;VAIHMNRTANDGMKYLANIDTLPLLGGKDSGGILPIVAKAADVAENDILGSDLFLYCRGEGMLLGENEEYILSPKLDDLECACGCLEGFLAAKESGNIAVCCIFDNEEVGSSTKQGAGSTFLRDTLRRIALCLGKDEQELQMMLARSFLVSAD
;
A
#
# COMPACT_ATOMS: atom_id res chain seq x y z
N VAL A 1 -7.31 2.37 29.07
CA VAL A 1 -7.87 2.50 30.44
C VAL A 1 -9.04 3.48 30.40
N ALA A 2 -10.18 3.17 31.01
CA ALA A 2 -11.31 4.10 31.03
C ALA A 2 -10.94 5.38 31.82
N ILE A 3 -11.49 6.54 31.43
CA ILE A 3 -11.20 7.84 32.08
C ILE A 3 -11.45 7.83 33.60
N HIS A 4 -12.39 7.01 34.08
CA HIS A 4 -12.66 6.80 35.51
C HIS A 4 -11.45 6.25 36.30
N MET A 5 -10.60 5.47 35.63
CA MET A 5 -9.40 4.86 36.20
C MET A 5 -8.14 5.68 35.90
N ASN A 6 -8.26 6.75 35.11
CA ASN A 6 -7.19 7.69 34.83
C ASN A 6 -7.75 9.12 34.69
N ARG A 7 -7.78 9.86 35.81
CA ARG A 7 -8.37 11.20 35.87
C ARG A 7 -7.62 12.27 35.05
N THR A 8 -6.37 11.99 34.68
CA THR A 8 -5.52 12.89 33.88
C THR A 8 -5.44 12.45 32.41
N ALA A 9 -6.33 11.57 31.95
CA ALA A 9 -6.28 11.05 30.58
C ALA A 9 -6.34 12.14 29.49
N ASN A 10 -6.94 13.30 29.79
CA ASN A 10 -7.08 14.43 28.86
C ASN A 10 -5.88 15.40 28.88
N ASP A 11 -4.94 15.24 29.82
CA ASP A 11 -3.80 16.15 29.99
C ASP A 11 -2.60 15.78 29.09
N GLY A 12 -2.83 14.88 28.12
CA GLY A 12 -1.80 14.28 27.27
C GLY A 12 -1.34 12.94 27.83
N MET A 13 -1.45 11.90 27.01
CA MET A 13 -1.02 10.54 27.34
C MET A 13 -0.10 10.01 26.25
N LYS A 14 1.05 9.48 26.64
CA LYS A 14 1.93 8.74 25.74
C LYS A 14 1.55 7.27 25.81
N TYR A 15 1.05 6.74 24.71
CA TYR A 15 0.80 5.31 24.57
C TYR A 15 2.08 4.59 24.12
N LEU A 16 2.34 3.44 24.71
CA LEU A 16 3.41 2.53 24.31
C LEU A 16 2.83 1.49 23.35
N ALA A 17 3.30 1.48 22.11
CA ALA A 17 2.73 0.65 21.03
C ALA A 17 2.72 -0.87 21.34
N ASN A 18 3.66 -1.33 22.15
CA ASN A 18 3.81 -2.74 22.52
C ASN A 18 3.11 -3.12 23.84
N ILE A 19 2.44 -2.18 24.51
CA ILE A 19 1.77 -2.40 25.80
C ILE A 19 0.31 -1.94 25.73
N ASP A 20 0.08 -0.69 25.31
CA ASP A 20 -1.23 -0.04 25.44
C ASP A 20 -2.15 -0.26 24.23
N THR A 21 -1.58 -0.64 23.07
CA THR A 21 -2.31 -0.77 21.80
C THR A 21 -2.39 -2.22 21.31
N LEU A 22 -2.20 -3.20 22.21
CA LEU A 22 -2.33 -4.60 21.85
C LEU A 22 -3.80 -4.93 21.50
N PRO A 23 -4.08 -5.40 20.28
CA PRO A 23 -5.43 -5.69 19.82
C PRO A 23 -5.99 -6.92 20.55
N LEU A 24 -7.27 -6.87 20.90
CA LEU A 24 -7.98 -8.01 21.49
C LEU A 24 -8.74 -8.76 20.39
N LEU A 25 -8.36 -10.02 20.14
CA LEU A 25 -9.05 -10.87 19.16
C LEU A 25 -10.32 -11.51 19.74
N GLY A 26 -10.26 -11.99 20.98
CA GLY A 26 -11.37 -12.69 21.63
C GLY A 26 -11.07 -13.07 23.07
N GLY A 27 -12.05 -13.67 23.75
CA GLY A 27 -11.92 -14.14 25.13
C GLY A 27 -11.21 -15.49 25.25
N LYS A 28 -11.34 -16.12 26.43
CA LYS A 28 -10.65 -17.38 26.79
C LYS A 28 -10.85 -18.51 25.78
N ASP A 29 -12.03 -18.60 25.17
CA ASP A 29 -12.41 -19.70 24.29
C ASP A 29 -12.15 -19.40 22.79
N SER A 30 -11.37 -18.35 22.50
CA SER A 30 -10.99 -18.02 21.12
C SER A 30 -10.05 -19.08 20.52
N GLY A 31 -10.37 -19.55 19.31
CA GLY A 31 -9.52 -20.46 18.54
C GLY A 31 -8.24 -19.81 17.98
N GLY A 32 -8.04 -18.52 18.20
CA GLY A 32 -6.89 -17.78 17.68
C GLY A 32 -7.08 -17.33 16.23
N ILE A 33 -6.01 -16.76 15.65
CA ILE A 33 -6.05 -16.16 14.31
C ILE A 33 -5.99 -17.19 13.18
N LEU A 34 -5.29 -18.30 13.39
CA LEU A 34 -5.01 -19.29 12.34
C LEU A 34 -6.29 -19.94 11.78
N PRO A 35 -7.28 -20.37 12.59
CA PRO A 35 -8.54 -20.89 12.07
C PRO A 35 -9.33 -19.86 11.26
N ILE A 36 -9.23 -18.56 11.62
CA ILE A 36 -9.89 -17.47 10.90
C ILE A 36 -9.25 -17.30 9.51
N VAL A 37 -7.93 -17.33 9.45
CA VAL A 37 -7.16 -17.23 8.20
C VAL A 37 -7.43 -18.44 7.30
N ALA A 38 -7.39 -19.65 7.85
CA ALA A 38 -7.68 -20.88 7.12
C ALA A 38 -9.09 -20.88 6.50
N LYS A 39 -10.09 -20.47 7.30
CA LYS A 39 -11.46 -20.31 6.82
C LYS A 39 -11.58 -19.25 5.72
N ALA A 40 -10.90 -18.12 5.86
CA ALA A 40 -10.95 -17.04 4.87
C ALA A 40 -10.25 -17.40 3.55
N ALA A 41 -9.20 -18.22 3.63
CA ALA A 41 -8.46 -18.72 2.47
C ALA A 41 -9.04 -20.01 1.87
N ASP A 42 -10.07 -20.61 2.50
CA ASP A 42 -10.68 -21.88 2.11
C ASP A 42 -9.68 -23.06 2.04
N VAL A 43 -8.82 -23.17 3.06
CA VAL A 43 -7.80 -24.22 3.19
C VAL A 43 -7.84 -24.87 4.57
N ALA A 44 -7.20 -26.04 4.72
CA ALA A 44 -6.98 -26.60 6.06
C ALA A 44 -5.90 -25.80 6.80
N GLU A 45 -5.99 -25.70 8.13
CA GLU A 45 -4.99 -24.98 8.94
C GLU A 45 -3.57 -25.50 8.74
N ASN A 46 -3.41 -26.81 8.55
CA ASN A 46 -2.12 -27.46 8.32
C ASN A 46 -1.51 -27.14 6.94
N ASP A 47 -2.27 -26.54 6.02
CA ASP A 47 -1.78 -26.13 4.70
C ASP A 47 -1.18 -24.71 4.73
N ILE A 48 -1.33 -23.98 5.84
CA ILE A 48 -0.76 -22.64 5.99
C ILE A 48 0.72 -22.74 6.36
N LEU A 49 1.59 -22.42 5.40
CA LEU A 49 3.04 -22.43 5.59
C LEU A 49 3.58 -21.14 6.25
N GLY A 50 2.84 -20.05 6.15
CA GLY A 50 3.21 -18.74 6.69
C GLY A 50 2.14 -17.70 6.41
N SER A 51 2.23 -16.55 7.08
CA SER A 51 1.27 -15.46 6.94
C SER A 51 1.94 -14.10 7.09
N ASP A 52 1.52 -13.14 6.28
CA ASP A 52 1.80 -11.72 6.44
C ASP A 52 0.45 -11.00 6.52
N LEU A 53 0.11 -10.52 7.73
CA LEU A 53 -1.22 -10.01 8.06
C LEU A 53 -1.08 -8.65 8.73
N PHE A 54 -1.92 -7.71 8.31
CA PHE A 54 -2.02 -6.38 8.91
C PHE A 54 -3.43 -6.13 9.44
N LEU A 55 -3.52 -5.33 10.50
CA LEU A 55 -4.78 -4.83 11.00
C LEU A 55 -5.17 -3.58 10.21
N TYR A 56 -6.46 -3.45 9.92
CA TYR A 56 -7.00 -2.30 9.22
C TYR A 56 -8.41 -1.98 9.71
N CYS A 57 -8.81 -0.72 9.55
CA CYS A 57 -10.18 -0.29 9.81
C CYS A 57 -11.09 -0.87 8.73
N ARG A 58 -12.10 -1.66 9.13
CA ARG A 58 -13.09 -2.26 8.22
C ARG A 58 -14.21 -1.30 7.79
N GLY A 59 -14.17 -0.05 8.24
CA GLY A 59 -15.15 0.95 7.83
C GLY A 59 -15.08 1.19 6.33
N GLU A 60 -16.23 1.22 5.68
CA GLU A 60 -16.33 1.56 4.26
C GLU A 60 -16.04 3.06 4.07
N GLY A 61 -15.46 3.40 2.92
CA GLY A 61 -15.27 4.79 2.54
C GLY A 61 -16.61 5.49 2.35
N MET A 62 -16.71 6.75 2.78
CA MET A 62 -17.93 7.54 2.67
C MET A 62 -17.64 8.99 2.33
N LEU A 63 -18.63 9.67 1.76
CA LEU A 63 -18.58 11.12 1.57
C LEU A 63 -19.03 11.84 2.84
N LEU A 64 -18.43 12.99 3.12
CA LEU A 64 -18.76 13.86 4.24
C LEU A 64 -18.99 15.30 3.76
N GLY A 65 -19.64 16.11 4.59
CA GLY A 65 -19.98 17.50 4.29
C GLY A 65 -21.46 17.66 3.97
N GLU A 66 -21.96 18.90 4.03
CA GLU A 66 -23.37 19.19 3.69
C GLU A 66 -23.67 18.85 2.23
N ASN A 67 -22.67 18.98 1.36
CA ASN A 67 -22.77 18.71 -0.08
C ASN A 67 -21.86 17.55 -0.51
N GLU A 68 -21.49 16.66 0.42
CA GLU A 68 -20.64 15.50 0.13
C GLU A 68 -19.25 15.87 -0.44
N GLU A 69 -18.73 17.04 -0.07
CA GLU A 69 -17.48 17.58 -0.63
C GLU A 69 -16.17 16.95 -0.13
N TYR A 70 -16.22 16.03 0.84
CA TYR A 70 -15.04 15.37 1.40
C TYR A 70 -15.12 13.85 1.29
N ILE A 71 -13.96 13.21 1.20
CA ILE A 71 -13.83 11.74 1.24
C ILE A 71 -13.27 11.33 2.60
N LEU A 72 -13.97 10.45 3.30
CA LEU A 72 -13.48 9.74 4.47
C LEU A 72 -13.20 8.30 4.08
N SER A 73 -11.92 7.93 4.01
CA SER A 73 -11.48 6.56 3.79
C SER A 73 -10.17 6.31 4.53
N PRO A 74 -9.93 5.12 5.08
CA PRO A 74 -8.58 4.74 5.49
C PRO A 74 -7.66 4.68 4.26
N LYS A 75 -6.34 4.84 4.48
CA LYS A 75 -5.27 4.62 3.49
C LYS A 75 -5.35 5.50 2.23
N LEU A 76 -5.87 6.73 2.34
CA LEU A 76 -5.82 7.68 1.21
C LEU A 76 -4.38 7.90 0.75
N ASP A 77 -3.49 8.12 1.71
CA ASP A 77 -2.03 8.07 1.54
C ASP A 77 -1.56 6.61 1.39
N ASP A 78 -1.08 6.13 0.24
CA ASP A 78 -1.14 6.77 -1.10
C ASP A 78 -2.00 5.95 -2.10
N LEU A 79 -3.08 5.32 -1.61
CA LEU A 79 -4.01 4.64 -2.52
C LEU A 79 -4.77 5.62 -3.42
N GLU A 80 -4.91 6.88 -3.02
CA GLU A 80 -5.52 7.91 -3.85
C GLU A 80 -4.72 8.12 -5.14
N CYS A 81 -3.43 8.45 -5.04
CA CYS A 81 -2.63 8.66 -6.24
C CYS A 81 -2.43 7.36 -7.00
N ALA A 82 -2.23 6.23 -6.32
CA ALA A 82 -2.13 4.93 -6.99
C ALA A 82 -3.38 4.62 -7.85
N CYS A 83 -4.58 4.89 -7.32
CA CYS A 83 -5.83 4.74 -8.04
C CYS A 83 -5.91 5.71 -9.23
N GLY A 84 -5.69 7.01 -9.00
CA GLY A 84 -5.76 8.03 -10.05
C GLY A 84 -4.73 7.81 -11.17
N CYS A 85 -3.51 7.42 -10.83
CA CYS A 85 -2.47 7.07 -11.80
C CYS A 85 -2.84 5.82 -12.61
N LEU A 86 -3.42 4.79 -11.98
CA LEU A 86 -3.87 3.58 -12.67
C LEU A 86 -5.03 3.88 -13.62
N GLU A 87 -6.04 4.64 -13.17
CA GLU A 87 -7.16 5.06 -14.02
C GLU A 87 -6.68 5.88 -15.21
N GLY A 88 -5.81 6.86 -14.98
CA GLY A 88 -5.20 7.67 -16.03
C GLY A 88 -4.38 6.84 -17.02
N PHE A 89 -3.62 5.86 -16.53
CA PHE A 89 -2.86 4.92 -17.36
C PHE A 89 -3.76 4.05 -18.23
N LEU A 90 -4.85 3.52 -17.68
CA LEU A 90 -5.82 2.71 -18.43
C LEU A 90 -6.62 3.53 -19.46
N ALA A 91 -6.87 4.80 -19.18
CA ALA A 91 -7.54 5.72 -20.09
C ALA A 91 -6.60 6.35 -21.13
N ALA A 92 -5.29 6.16 -20.99
CA ALA A 92 -4.30 6.76 -21.88
C ALA A 92 -4.48 6.24 -23.32
N LYS A 93 -4.50 7.18 -24.27
CA LYS A 93 -4.53 6.84 -25.70
C LYS A 93 -3.12 6.55 -26.20
N GLU A 94 -3.05 5.80 -27.29
CA GLU A 94 -1.79 5.58 -27.99
C GLU A 94 -1.10 6.92 -28.30
N SER A 95 0.20 6.95 -28.04
CA SER A 95 1.05 8.09 -28.27
C SER A 95 2.38 7.64 -28.86
N GLY A 96 3.24 8.58 -29.26
CA GLY A 96 4.61 8.26 -29.66
C GLY A 96 5.52 7.82 -28.50
N ASN A 97 5.01 7.79 -27.26
CA ASN A 97 5.74 7.41 -26.05
C ASN A 97 5.15 6.14 -25.43
N ILE A 98 5.98 5.44 -24.67
CA ILE A 98 5.57 4.29 -23.86
C ILE A 98 5.04 4.83 -22.53
N ALA A 99 3.74 4.67 -22.28
CA ALA A 99 3.17 4.96 -20.97
C ALA A 99 3.63 3.90 -19.97
N VAL A 100 3.97 4.32 -18.74
CA VAL A 100 4.37 3.43 -17.65
C VAL A 100 3.69 3.89 -16.37
N CYS A 101 2.99 2.99 -15.69
CA CYS A 101 2.49 3.17 -14.34
C CYS A 101 3.25 2.20 -13.43
N CYS A 102 3.91 2.72 -12.40
CA CYS A 102 4.65 1.94 -11.42
C CYS A 102 4.13 2.27 -10.01
N ILE A 103 3.65 1.24 -9.31
CA ILE A 103 3.16 1.34 -7.93
C ILE A 103 4.12 0.51 -7.08
N PHE A 104 4.75 1.14 -6.09
CA PHE A 104 5.76 0.52 -5.23
C PHE A 104 5.21 0.27 -3.83
N ASP A 105 5.82 -0.69 -3.13
CA ASP A 105 5.54 -0.97 -1.72
C ASP A 105 6.64 -0.36 -0.84
N ASN A 106 6.39 -0.26 0.47
CA ASN A 106 7.38 0.13 1.49
C ASN A 106 7.92 1.57 1.37
N GLU A 107 7.19 2.49 0.74
CA GLU A 107 7.50 3.93 0.76
C GLU A 107 7.65 4.41 2.21
N GLU A 108 6.62 4.13 3.03
CA GLU A 108 6.45 4.51 4.45
C GLU A 108 7.55 4.03 5.40
N VAL A 109 8.43 3.13 4.93
CA VAL A 109 9.57 2.60 5.68
C VAL A 109 10.92 2.83 4.97
N GLY A 110 10.95 3.71 3.97
CA GLY A 110 12.15 4.21 3.31
C GLY A 110 12.50 3.56 1.97
N SER A 111 11.58 2.83 1.33
CA SER A 111 11.68 2.31 -0.04
C SER A 111 12.84 1.36 -0.36
N SER A 112 13.69 1.04 0.61
CA SER A 112 14.94 0.29 0.43
C SER A 112 14.73 -1.23 0.50
N THR A 113 13.72 -1.71 -0.21
CA THR A 113 13.37 -3.13 -0.33
C THR A 113 13.42 -3.55 -1.80
N LYS A 114 13.25 -4.84 -2.09
CA LYS A 114 13.21 -5.32 -3.49
C LYS A 114 11.95 -4.84 -4.25
N GLN A 115 10.88 -4.49 -3.54
CA GLN A 115 9.61 -4.03 -4.10
C GLN A 115 9.35 -2.52 -3.93
N GLY A 116 10.26 -1.82 -3.24
CA GLY A 116 10.21 -0.37 -3.08
C GLY A 116 10.88 0.40 -4.21
N ALA A 117 10.67 1.72 -4.22
CA ALA A 117 11.18 2.61 -5.24
C ALA A 117 12.72 2.71 -5.26
N GLY A 118 13.39 2.36 -4.14
CA GLY A 118 14.85 2.28 -4.05
C GLY A 118 15.45 1.03 -4.70
N SER A 119 14.62 0.12 -5.22
CA SER A 119 15.05 -1.09 -5.91
C SER A 119 15.53 -0.83 -7.34
N THR A 120 16.10 -1.86 -7.98
CA THR A 120 16.42 -1.82 -9.41
C THR A 120 15.22 -2.15 -10.31
N PHE A 121 14.05 -2.45 -9.73
CA PHE A 121 12.92 -3.07 -10.45
C PHE A 121 12.48 -2.26 -11.68
N LEU A 122 12.23 -0.96 -11.51
CA LEU A 122 11.81 -0.09 -12.62
C LEU A 122 12.89 0.01 -13.68
N ARG A 123 14.14 0.30 -13.29
CA ARG A 123 15.28 0.41 -14.21
C ARG A 123 15.47 -0.86 -15.03
N ASP A 124 15.47 -2.01 -14.37
CA ASP A 124 15.71 -3.30 -15.01
C ASP A 124 14.53 -3.70 -15.92
N THR A 125 13.29 -3.32 -15.54
CA THR A 125 12.09 -3.51 -16.38
C THR A 125 12.13 -2.66 -17.64
N LEU A 126 12.42 -1.35 -17.52
CA LEU A 126 12.56 -0.45 -18.66
C LEU A 126 13.68 -0.90 -19.61
N ARG A 127 14.79 -1.37 -19.05
CA ARG A 127 15.90 -1.93 -19.83
C ARG A 127 15.48 -3.18 -20.61
N ARG A 128 14.73 -4.09 -20.00
CA ARG A 128 14.20 -5.29 -20.68
C ARG A 128 13.23 -4.92 -21.80
N ILE A 129 12.34 -3.94 -21.58
CA ILE A 129 11.43 -3.44 -22.61
C ILE A 129 12.21 -2.89 -23.80
N ALA A 130 13.22 -2.03 -23.55
CA ALA A 130 14.04 -1.46 -24.62
C ALA A 130 14.77 -2.55 -25.43
N LEU A 131 15.41 -3.52 -24.76
CA LEU A 131 16.07 -4.65 -25.42
C LEU A 131 15.10 -5.48 -26.28
N CYS A 132 13.89 -5.73 -25.81
CA CYS A 132 12.84 -6.44 -26.57
C CYS A 132 12.34 -5.65 -27.80
N LEU A 133 12.45 -4.33 -27.78
CA LEU A 133 12.18 -3.46 -28.92
C LEU A 133 13.37 -3.33 -29.89
N GLY A 134 14.43 -4.11 -29.68
CA GLY A 134 15.64 -4.08 -30.50
C GLY A 134 16.52 -2.85 -30.24
N LYS A 135 16.34 -2.18 -29.08
CA LYS A 135 17.14 -1.03 -28.68
C LYS A 135 18.39 -1.46 -27.94
N ASP A 136 19.48 -0.75 -28.17
CA ASP A 136 20.71 -0.91 -27.41
C ASP A 136 20.74 -0.03 -26.13
N GLU A 137 21.83 -0.12 -25.38
CA GLU A 137 21.99 0.64 -24.13
C GLU A 137 22.08 2.15 -24.40
N GLN A 138 22.68 2.58 -25.51
CA GLN A 138 22.78 4.00 -25.86
C GLN A 138 21.39 4.56 -26.18
N GLU A 139 20.60 3.83 -26.95
CA GLU A 139 19.21 4.18 -27.24
C GLU A 139 18.35 4.20 -25.98
N LEU A 140 18.54 3.27 -25.03
CA LEU A 140 17.86 3.31 -23.73
C LEU A 140 18.19 4.61 -22.96
N GLN A 141 19.46 5.00 -22.88
CA GLN A 141 19.82 6.25 -22.20
C GLN A 141 19.19 7.47 -22.89
N MET A 142 19.08 7.47 -24.22
CA MET A 142 18.37 8.51 -24.97
C MET A 142 16.85 8.51 -24.70
N MET A 143 16.23 7.33 -24.56
CA MET A 143 14.82 7.20 -24.19
C MET A 143 14.58 7.74 -22.77
N LEU A 144 15.43 7.38 -21.81
CA LEU A 144 15.34 7.87 -20.43
C LEU A 144 15.50 9.40 -20.36
N ALA A 145 16.46 9.97 -21.10
CA ALA A 145 16.65 11.42 -21.17
C ALA A 145 15.46 12.18 -21.79
N ARG A 146 14.63 11.51 -22.59
CA ARG A 146 13.40 12.07 -23.18
C ARG A 146 12.14 11.75 -22.38
N SER A 147 12.27 10.98 -21.31
CA SER A 147 11.15 10.56 -20.48
C SER A 147 10.77 11.65 -19.47
N PHE A 148 9.55 11.56 -18.96
CA PHE A 148 9.07 12.39 -17.86
C PHE A 148 8.42 11.48 -16.83
N LEU A 149 8.71 11.72 -15.56
CA LEU A 149 8.18 10.94 -14.44
C LEU A 149 7.44 11.88 -13.49
N VAL A 150 6.17 11.57 -13.25
CA VAL A 150 5.38 12.17 -12.16
C VAL A 150 5.49 11.23 -10.97
N SER A 151 6.12 11.71 -9.89
CA SER A 151 6.01 11.09 -8.58
C SER A 151 4.76 11.67 -7.93
N ALA A 152 3.72 10.87 -7.80
CA ALA A 152 2.49 11.24 -7.13
C ALA A 152 2.47 10.53 -5.77
N ASP A 153 2.15 11.31 -4.74
CA ASP A 153 2.10 10.98 -3.31
C ASP A 153 1.27 12.08 -2.64
#